data_AF-C6XPK3-F1
#
_entry.id   AF-C6XPK3-F1
#
_cell.length_a   1.000
_cell.length_b   1.000
_cell.length_c   1.000
_cell.angle_alpha   90.00
_cell.angle_beta   90.00
_cell.angle_gamma   90.00
#
_symmetry.space_group_name_H-M   'P 1'
#
loop_
_entity.id
_entity.type
_entity.pdbx_description
1 polymer ?
#
loop_
_entity_poly.entity_id
_entity_poly.type
_entity_poly.pdbx_seq_one_letter_code
_entity_poly.pdbx_strand_id
1 'polypeptide(L)'
;MVQEKKRTKGIFDGVAAREGYALNKLMFSLNSEQNRKEFLKNREAYCDQYALTNEQREAVLSGDRVRLVDVGANMYFGIKLVRTYRRANML
;
A
#
# COMPACT_ATOMS: atom_id res chain seq x y z
N MET A 1 19.58 -27.20 -5.67
CA MET A 1 19.33 -26.26 -4.57
C MET A 1 18.90 -24.93 -5.18
N VAL A 2 17.62 -24.54 -5.05
CA VAL A 2 17.18 -23.22 -5.49
C VAL A 2 17.55 -22.26 -4.37
N GLN A 3 18.44 -21.30 -4.64
CA GLN A 3 18.77 -20.27 -3.66
C GLN A 3 17.52 -19.41 -3.42
N GLU A 4 17.09 -19.27 -2.17
CA GLU A 4 16.00 -18.38 -1.80
C GLU A 4 16.43 -16.93 -2.07
N LYS A 5 15.85 -16.32 -3.11
CA LYS A 5 16.10 -14.92 -3.42
C LYS A 5 15.42 -14.06 -2.36
N LYS A 6 16.21 -13.41 -1.50
CA LYS A 6 15.69 -12.41 -0.57
C LYS A 6 15.32 -11.13 -1.32
N ARG A 7 14.27 -10.46 -0.85
CA ARG A 7 13.81 -9.18 -1.39
C ARG A 7 14.93 -8.13 -1.32
N THR A 8 15.12 -7.40 -2.43
CA THR A 8 15.99 -6.22 -2.45
C THR A 8 15.16 -5.00 -2.07
N LYS A 9 15.54 -4.31 -1.00
CA LYS A 9 14.85 -3.13 -0.50
C LYS A 9 14.80 -2.03 -1.57
N GLY A 10 13.66 -1.37 -1.73
CA GLY A 10 13.48 -0.32 -2.75
C GLY A 10 13.19 -0.82 -4.17
N ILE A 11 13.32 -2.13 -4.45
CA ILE A 11 13.11 -2.71 -5.78
C ILE A 11 11.85 -3.56 -5.76
N PHE A 12 10.94 -3.29 -6.70
CA PHE A 12 9.76 -4.12 -6.91
C PHE A 12 10.10 -5.27 -7.87
N ASP A 13 10.37 -6.45 -7.32
CA ASP A 13 10.59 -7.69 -8.06
C ASP A 13 9.55 -8.76 -7.73
N GLY A 14 9.72 -9.98 -8.25
CA GLY A 14 8.79 -11.09 -7.99
C GLY A 14 8.67 -11.51 -6.52
N VAL A 15 9.65 -11.18 -5.67
CA VAL A 15 9.59 -11.46 -4.23
C VAL A 15 8.76 -10.39 -3.55
N ALA A 16 9.05 -9.11 -3.83
CA ALA A 16 8.25 -7.97 -3.35
C ALA A 16 6.78 -8.05 -3.80
N ALA A 17 6.51 -8.54 -5.01
CA ALA A 17 5.15 -8.70 -5.52
C ALA A 17 4.34 -9.74 -4.73
N ARG A 18 4.97 -10.83 -4.27
CA ARG A 18 4.32 -11.86 -3.45
C ARG A 18 4.09 -11.36 -2.02
N GLU A 19 5.14 -10.82 -1.39
CA GLU A 19 5.07 -10.30 -0.02
C GLU A 19 4.10 -9.10 0.10
N GLY A 20 4.09 -8.23 -0.90
CA GLY A 20 3.23 -7.06 -0.98
C GLY A 20 1.85 -7.32 -1.56
N TYR A 21 1.42 -8.57 -1.79
CA TYR A 21 0.18 -8.83 -2.54
C TYR A 21 -1.06 -8.16 -1.91
N ALA A 22 -1.26 -8.33 -0.59
CA ALA A 22 -2.39 -7.71 0.12
C ALA A 22 -2.34 -6.18 0.07
N LEU A 23 -1.16 -5.61 0.28
CA LEU A 23 -0.92 -4.16 0.18
C LEU A 23 -1.23 -3.63 -1.22
N ASN A 24 -0.72 -4.29 -2.27
CA ASN A 24 -0.96 -3.89 -3.64
C ASN A 24 -2.45 -4.01 -4.02
N LYS A 25 -3.15 -5.02 -3.51
CA LYS A 25 -4.60 -5.17 -3.67
C LYS A 25 -5.38 -4.02 -3.04
N LEU A 26 -4.98 -3.59 -1.83
CA LEU A 26 -5.54 -2.38 -1.20
C LEU A 26 -5.28 -1.15 -2.06
N MET A 27 -4.04 -0.89 -2.47
CA MET A 27 -3.76 0.32 -3.25
C MET A 27 -4.48 0.31 -4.61
N PHE A 28 -4.68 -0.87 -5.22
CA PHE A 28 -5.48 -1.03 -6.44
C PHE A 28 -6.96 -0.67 -6.22
N SER A 29 -7.54 -1.01 -5.06
CA SER A 29 -8.95 -0.71 -4.77
C SER A 29 -9.23 0.80 -4.78
N LEU A 30 -8.22 1.62 -4.46
CA LEU A 30 -8.30 3.09 -4.43
C LEU A 30 -8.41 3.73 -5.82
N ASN A 31 -8.39 2.93 -6.90
CA ASN A 31 -8.82 3.37 -8.22
C ASN A 31 -10.30 3.81 -8.23
N SER A 32 -11.15 3.17 -7.43
CA SER A 32 -12.56 3.53 -7.29
C SER A 32 -12.74 4.76 -6.41
N GLU A 33 -13.60 5.70 -6.84
CA GLU A 33 -13.94 6.87 -6.03
C GLU A 33 -14.65 6.52 -4.73
N GLN A 34 -15.58 5.55 -4.79
CA GLN A 34 -16.29 5.09 -3.60
C GLN A 34 -15.30 4.53 -2.57
N ASN A 35 -14.35 3.71 -3.01
CA ASN A 35 -13.33 3.14 -2.14
C ASN A 35 -12.43 4.21 -1.52
N ARG A 36 -12.12 5.29 -2.25
CA ARG A 36 -11.40 6.44 -1.68
C ARG A 36 -12.20 7.13 -0.58
N LYS A 37 -13.52 7.29 -0.75
CA LYS A 37 -14.39 7.88 0.28
C LYS A 37 -14.47 6.99 1.52
N GLU A 38 -14.66 5.68 1.36
CA GLU A 38 -14.66 4.73 2.48
C GLU A 38 -13.31 4.68 3.20
N PHE A 39 -12.22 4.64 2.44
CA PHE A 39 -10.87 4.70 3.00
C PHE A 39 -10.66 5.97 3.83
N LEU A 40 -11.05 7.14 3.32
CA LEU A 40 -10.91 8.41 4.04
C LEU A 40 -11.82 8.52 5.27
N LYS A 41 -13.00 7.88 5.24
CA LYS A 41 -13.94 7.86 6.36
C LYS A 41 -13.39 7.12 7.57
N ASN A 42 -12.78 5.95 7.36
CA ASN A 42 -12.09 5.21 8.42
C ASN A 42 -10.96 4.36 7.82
N ARG A 43 -9.74 4.93 7.85
CA ARG A 43 -8.56 4.30 7.24
C ARG A 43 -8.17 2.99 7.94
N GLU A 44 -8.33 2.93 9.25
CA GLU A 44 -8.01 1.74 10.03
C GLU A 44 -8.95 0.59 9.68
N ALA A 45 -10.27 0.81 9.76
CA ALA A 45 -11.26 -0.19 9.41
C ALA A 45 -11.17 -0.61 7.94
N TYR A 46 -10.73 0.29 7.04
CA TYR A 46 -10.50 -0.06 5.64
C TYR A 46 -9.29 -0.98 5.47
N CYS A 47 -8.22 -0.76 6.24
CA CYS A 47 -7.05 -1.64 6.24
C CYS A 47 -7.40 -3.04 6.75
N ASP A 48 -8.30 -3.15 7.73
CA ASP A 48 -8.71 -4.42 8.33
C ASP A 48 -9.45 -5.35 7.34
N GLN A 49 -9.90 -4.83 6.19
CA GLN A 49 -10.48 -5.62 5.10
C GLN A 49 -9.40 -6.40 4.30
N TYR A 50 -8.13 -6.16 4.59
CA TYR A 50 -6.98 -6.72 3.89
C TYR A 50 -6.05 -7.41 4.90
N ALA A 51 -5.45 -8.53 4.49
CA ALA A 51 -4.47 -9.26 5.29
C ALA A 51 -3.09 -8.58 5.26
N LEU A 52 -3.02 -7.32 5.70
CA LEU A 52 -1.78 -6.57 5.80
C LEU A 52 -0.95 -7.05 6.99
N THR A 53 0.37 -7.02 6.86
CA THR A 53 1.24 -7.05 8.04
C THR A 53 1.15 -5.74 8.83
N ASN A 54 1.58 -5.74 10.09
CA ASN A 54 1.62 -4.52 10.90
C ASN A 54 2.44 -3.41 10.22
N GLU A 55 3.60 -3.75 9.67
CA GLU A 55 4.46 -2.81 8.93
C GLU A 55 3.77 -2.24 7.69
N GLN A 56 3.02 -3.07 6.95
CA GLN A 56 2.24 -2.62 5.80
C GLN A 56 1.09 -1.69 6.21
N ARG A 57 0.39 -2.02 7.30
CA ARG A 57 -0.69 -1.19 7.86
C ARG A 57 -0.16 0.18 8.27
N GLU A 58 0.94 0.22 9.02
CA GLU A 58 1.59 1.47 9.43
C GLU A 58 2.05 2.31 8.24
N ALA A 59 2.63 1.68 7.20
CA ALA A 59 3.03 2.37 5.98
C ALA A 59 1.83 2.99 5.24
N VAL A 60 0.68 2.29 5.18
CA VAL A 60 -0.56 2.82 4.59
C VAL A 60 -1.08 4.00 5.38
N LEU A 61 -1.19 3.87 6.71
CA LEU A 61 -1.77 4.89 7.59
C LEU A 61 -0.93 6.16 7.66
N SER A 62 0.41 6.02 7.67
CA SER A 62 1.34 7.15 7.64
C SER A 62 1.38 7.85 6.28
N GLY A 63 1.09 7.13 5.20
CA GLY A 63 1.24 7.64 3.84
C GLY A 63 2.70 7.85 3.42
N ASP A 64 3.65 7.30 4.17
CA ASP A 64 5.07 7.37 3.88
C ASP A 64 5.40 6.51 2.65
N ARG A 65 5.72 7.19 1.55
CA ARG A 65 5.99 6.55 0.25
C ARG A 65 7.23 5.67 0.29
N VAL A 66 8.25 6.03 1.07
CA VAL A 66 9.49 5.25 1.19
C VAL A 66 9.18 3.97 1.94
N ARG A 67 8.47 4.07 3.07
CA ARG A 67 8.03 2.90 3.83
C ARG A 67 7.16 1.97 3.01
N LEU A 68 6.23 2.50 2.21
CA LEU A 68 5.37 1.68 1.34
C LEU A 68 6.20 0.81 0.39
N VAL A 69 7.19 1.40 -0.30
CA VAL A 69 8.09 0.63 -1.19
C VAL A 69 8.92 -0.38 -0.39
N ASP A 70 9.40 0.04 0.79
CA ASP A 70 10.15 -0.81 1.72
C ASP A 70 9.35 -1.97 2.30
N VAL A 71 8.03 -2.03 2.13
CA VAL A 71 7.17 -3.15 2.54
C VAL A 71 6.47 -3.84 1.36
N GLY A 72 6.94 -3.59 0.13
CA GLY A 72 6.52 -4.33 -1.07
C GLY A 72 5.45 -3.64 -1.93
N ALA A 73 5.20 -2.34 -1.73
CA ALA A 73 4.33 -1.57 -2.61
C ALA A 73 4.96 -1.40 -4.00
N ASN A 74 4.15 -1.58 -5.04
CA ASN A 74 4.49 -1.07 -6.36
C ASN A 74 4.23 0.44 -6.41
N MET A 75 5.28 1.22 -6.72
CA MET A 75 5.27 2.69 -6.70
C MET A 75 4.20 3.31 -7.62
N TYR A 76 3.75 2.62 -8.68
CA TYR A 76 2.66 3.08 -9.54
C TYR A 76 1.35 3.30 -8.76
N PHE A 77 1.08 2.50 -7.73
CA PHE A 77 -0.11 2.63 -6.91
C PHE A 77 0.05 3.61 -5.76
N GLY A 78 1.28 3.79 -5.25
CA GLY A 78 1.59 4.78 -4.19
C GLY A 78 1.27 6.22 -4.60
N ILE A 79 1.45 6.59 -5.87
CA ILE A 79 1.07 7.92 -6.39
C ILE A 79 -0.45 8.14 -6.28
N LYS A 80 -1.26 7.09 -6.45
CA LYS A 80 -2.73 7.16 -6.34
C LYS A 80 -3.17 7.35 -4.90
N LEU A 81 -2.55 6.64 -3.96
CA LEU A 81 -2.77 6.84 -2.52
C LEU A 81 -2.49 8.30 -2.12
N VAL A 82 -1.39 8.90 -2.61
CA VAL A 82 -1.06 10.28 -2.25
C VAL A 82 -1.97 11.31 -2.94
N ARG A 83 -2.53 11.00 -4.11
CA ARG A 83 -3.59 11.81 -4.71
C ARG A 83 -4.88 11.80 -3.86
N THR A 84 -5.20 10.67 -3.22
CA THR A 84 -6.31 10.59 -2.25
C THR A 84 -6.05 11.47 -1.03
N TYR A 85 -4.84 11.42 -0.47
CA TYR A 85 -4.44 12.25 0.68
C TYR A 85 -4.48 13.76 0.38
N ARG A 86 -3.99 14.21 -0.79
CA ARG A 86 -3.98 15.64 -1.15
C ARG A 86 -5.36 16.27 -1.27
N ARG A 87 -6.40 15.48 -1.54
CA ARG A 87 -7.78 15.98 -1.68
C ARG A 87 -8.52 16.06 -0.35
N ALA A 88 -8.08 15.31 0.66
CA ALA A 88 -8.64 15.35 2.02
C ALA A 88 -8.11 16.53 2.86
N ASN A 89 -6.86 16.96 2.66
CA ASN A 89 -6.24 18.10 3.37
C ASN A 89 -6.44 19.45 2.65
N MET A 90 -7.49 19.59 1.84
CA MET A 90 -7.80 20.83 1.10
C MET A 90 -9.20 21.38 1.44
N LEU A 91 -9.77 20.91 2.56
CA LEU A 91 -10.92 21.45 3.27
C LEU A 91 -10.48 21.75 4.72
#